data_AF-A0A521ZX54-F1
#
_entry.id   AF-A0A521ZX54-F1
#
_cell.length_a   1.000
_cell.length_b   1.000
_cell.length_c   1.000
_cell.angle_alpha   90.00
_cell.angle_beta   90.00
_cell.angle_gamma   90.00
#
_symmetry.space_group_name_H-M   'P 1'
#
loop_
_entity.id
_entity.type
_entity.pdbx_description
1 polymer ?
#
loop_
_entity_poly.entity_id
_entity_poly.type
_entity_poly.pdbx_seq_one_letter_code
_entity_poly.pdbx_strand_id
1 'polypeptide(L)'
;MSIVVYWLSNGRPFVEHFTDDQLLPALAYAEARRKDRDADGLALNSHVVMNSELGDCVSKPGVSDERPTDYSWTKSHRGGPPESGNPPKTLA
;
A
#
# COMPACT_ATOMS: atom_id res chain seq x y z
N MET A 1 3.52 6.11 -14.22
CA MET A 1 3.21 5.06 -13.23
C MET A 1 1.74 5.16 -12.87
N SER A 2 1.04 4.04 -12.78
CA SER A 2 -0.42 4.01 -12.59
C SER A 2 -0.81 3.01 -11.52
N ILE A 3 -1.86 3.36 -10.78
CA ILE A 3 -2.55 2.47 -9.86
C ILE A 3 -3.94 2.22 -10.42
N VAL A 4 -4.38 0.97 -10.42
CA VAL A 4 -5.67 0.58 -10.99
C VAL A 4 -6.39 -0.32 -10.01
N VAL A 5 -7.64 0.02 -9.71
CA VAL A 5 -8.54 -0.80 -8.88
C VAL A 5 -9.55 -1.47 -9.80
N TYR A 6 -9.64 -2.80 -9.72
CA TYR A 6 -10.60 -3.63 -10.45
C TYR A 6 -11.59 -4.26 -9.47
N TRP A 7 -12.85 -4.37 -9.86
CA TRP A 7 -13.86 -5.12 -9.10
C TRP A 7 -14.96 -5.64 -10.01
N LEU A 8 -15.74 -6.59 -9.48
CA LEU A 8 -16.98 -7.04 -10.09
C LEU A 8 -18.16 -6.51 -9.27
N SER A 9 -19.18 -5.99 -9.93
CA SER A 9 -20.48 -5.66 -9.32
C SER A 9 -21.58 -6.30 -10.14
N ASN A 10 -22.44 -7.10 -9.49
CA ASN A 10 -23.50 -7.86 -10.16
C ASN A 10 -23.01 -8.66 -11.40
N GLY A 11 -21.84 -9.29 -11.26
CA GLY A 11 -21.21 -10.09 -12.32
C GLY A 11 -20.56 -9.28 -13.46
N ARG A 12 -20.55 -7.95 -13.39
CA ARG A 12 -19.94 -7.08 -14.41
C ARG A 12 -18.63 -6.47 -13.91
N PRO A 13 -17.60 -6.37 -14.76
CA PRO A 13 -16.33 -5.79 -14.38
C PRO A 13 -16.35 -4.26 -14.42
N PHE A 14 -15.63 -3.65 -13.49
CA PHE A 14 -15.42 -2.22 -13.38
C PHE A 14 -13.95 -1.92 -13.05
N VAL A 15 -13.53 -0.70 -13.38
CA VAL A 15 -12.16 -0.24 -13.23
C VAL A 15 -12.14 1.24 -12.82
N GLU A 16 -11.19 1.61 -11.97
CA GLU A 16 -10.88 2.99 -11.59
C GLU A 16 -9.36 3.20 -11.66
N HIS A 17 -8.94 4.33 -12.22
CA HIS A 17 -7.53 4.66 -12.42
C HIS A 17 -7.09 5.78 -11.48
N PHE A 18 -5.88 5.65 -10.95
CA PHE A 18 -5.24 6.63 -10.08
C PHE A 18 -3.81 6.89 -10.57
N THR A 19 -3.32 8.11 -10.32
CA THR A 19 -1.92 8.47 -10.56
C THR A 19 -1.02 7.95 -9.44
N ASP A 20 0.29 8.01 -9.67
CA ASP A 20 1.32 7.48 -8.77
C ASP A 20 1.26 8.10 -7.36
N ASP A 21 0.98 9.40 -7.27
CA ASP A 21 0.84 10.17 -6.03
C ASP A 21 -0.46 9.88 -5.26
N GLN A 22 -1.36 9.08 -5.84
CA GLN A 22 -2.69 8.80 -5.31
C GLN A 22 -2.82 7.42 -4.66
N LEU A 23 -1.73 6.84 -4.14
CA LEU A 23 -1.76 5.54 -3.47
C LEU A 23 -2.74 5.48 -2.29
N LEU A 24 -2.72 6.49 -1.40
CA LEU A 24 -3.64 6.53 -0.25
C LEU A 24 -5.11 6.67 -0.70
N PRO A 25 -5.47 7.58 -1.63
CA PRO A 25 -6.79 7.60 -2.25
C PRO A 25 -7.21 6.25 -2.87
N ALA A 26 -6.33 5.59 -3.63
CA ALA A 26 -6.62 4.32 -4.27
C ALA A 26 -6.93 3.19 -3.27
N LEU A 27 -6.16 3.14 -2.17
CA LEU A 27 -6.39 2.21 -1.06
C LEU A 27 -7.75 2.46 -0.39
N ALA A 28 -8.05 3.72 -0.07
CA ALA A 28 -9.33 4.09 0.52
C ALA A 28 -10.51 3.74 -0.40
N TYR A 29 -10.35 3.97 -1.70
CA TYR A 29 -11.34 3.62 -2.71
C TYR A 29 -11.59 2.10 -2.78
N ALA A 30 -10.52 1.30 -2.84
CA ALA A 30 -10.64 -0.16 -2.84
C ALA A 30 -11.35 -0.68 -1.56
N GLU A 31 -11.04 -0.11 -0.40
CA GLU A 31 -11.73 -0.43 0.85
C GLU A 31 -13.21 -0.04 0.84
N ALA A 32 -13.55 1.12 0.27
CA ALA A 32 -14.95 1.52 0.09
C ALA A 32 -15.71 0.51 -0.79
N ARG A 33 -15.12 0.11 -1.93
CA ARG A 33 -15.72 -0.91 -2.82
C ARG A 33 -15.93 -2.26 -2.12
N ARG A 34 -15.02 -2.68 -1.22
CA ARG A 34 -15.20 -3.91 -0.41
C ARG A 34 -16.36 -3.81 0.59
N LYS A 35 -16.63 -2.59 1.09
CA LYS A 35 -17.64 -2.34 2.12
C LYS A 35 -19.02 -2.03 1.56
N ASP A 36 -19.13 -1.67 0.28
CA ASP A 36 -20.41 -1.43 -0.36
C ASP A 36 -21.36 -2.63 -0.18
N ARG A 37 -22.61 -2.31 0.09
CA ARG A 37 -23.70 -3.26 0.26
C ARG A 37 -24.83 -2.95 -0.71
N ASP A 38 -25.55 -3.97 -1.13
CA ASP A 38 -26.76 -3.82 -1.94
C ASP A 38 -27.96 -3.45 -1.04
N ALA A 39 -29.15 -3.38 -1.65
CA ALA A 39 -30.39 -3.05 -0.96
C ALA A 39 -30.77 -4.08 0.13
N ASP A 40 -30.27 -5.31 0.02
CA ASP A 40 -30.53 -6.42 0.94
C ASP A 40 -29.44 -6.53 2.03
N GLY A 41 -28.45 -5.63 2.01
CA GLY A 41 -27.34 -5.62 2.96
C GLY A 41 -26.26 -6.66 2.68
N LEU A 42 -26.28 -7.31 1.51
CA LEU A 42 -25.25 -8.25 1.08
C LEU A 42 -24.10 -7.50 0.40
N ALA A 43 -22.94 -8.15 0.28
CA ALA A 43 -21.78 -7.56 -0.38
C ALA A 43 -22.10 -7.29 -1.86
N LEU A 44 -22.12 -6.01 -2.25
CA LEU A 44 -22.44 -5.59 -3.61
C LEU A 44 -21.33 -5.97 -4.61
N ASN A 45 -20.08 -5.85 -4.16
CA ASN A 45 -18.90 -6.04 -5.00
C ASN A 45 -18.14 -7.31 -4.60
N SER A 46 -17.54 -7.96 -5.59
CA SER A 46 -16.64 -9.10 -5.42
C SER A 46 -15.34 -8.87 -6.18
N HIS A 47 -14.30 -9.66 -5.86
CA HIS A 47 -12.99 -9.60 -6.51
C HIS A 47 -12.37 -8.19 -6.58
N VAL A 48 -12.45 -7.43 -5.49
CA VAL A 48 -11.86 -6.09 -5.40
C VAL A 48 -10.33 -6.19 -5.27
N VAL A 49 -9.63 -5.98 -6.38
CA VAL A 49 -8.17 -6.12 -6.51
C VAL A 49 -7.56 -4.78 -6.91
N MET A 50 -6.38 -4.48 -6.39
CA MET A 50 -5.59 -3.31 -6.78
C MET A 50 -4.28 -3.77 -7.41
N ASN A 51 -3.93 -3.18 -8.55
CA ASN A 51 -2.62 -3.32 -9.19
C ASN A 51 -1.96 -1.94 -9.18
N SER A 52 -0.69 -1.88 -8.78
CA SER A 52 0.08 -0.64 -8.69
C SER A 52 1.44 -0.82 -9.33
N GLU A 53 1.77 0.03 -10.30
CA GLU A 53 3.12 0.14 -10.83
C GLU A 53 3.75 1.44 -10.33
N LEU A 54 4.22 1.47 -9.09
CA LEU A 54 4.67 2.71 -8.44
C LEU A 54 6.04 3.21 -8.91
N GLY A 55 6.22 4.53 -8.84
CA GLY A 55 7.45 5.32 -9.02
C GLY A 55 8.69 4.67 -8.41
N ASP A 56 8.54 4.43 -7.13
CA ASP A 56 9.50 4.03 -6.12
C ASP A 56 9.42 2.53 -5.80
N CYS A 57 8.96 1.72 -6.76
CA CYS A 57 8.93 0.28 -6.56
C CYS A 57 10.36 -0.27 -6.41
N VAL A 58 10.63 -0.97 -5.31
CA VAL A 58 11.96 -1.52 -4.95
C VAL A 58 12.57 -2.47 -6.00
N SER A 59 11.77 -2.93 -6.96
CA SER A 59 12.22 -3.73 -8.11
C SER A 59 12.83 -2.90 -9.24
N LYS A 60 12.70 -1.56 -9.21
CA LYS A 60 13.26 -0.65 -10.22
C LYS A 60 14.72 -0.29 -9.90
N PRO A 61 15.59 -0.19 -10.92
CA PRO A 61 16.96 0.27 -10.74
C PRO A 61 16.99 1.65 -10.07
N GLY A 62 17.94 1.89 -9.16
CA GLY A 62 18.09 3.19 -8.49
C GLY A 62 17.27 3.37 -7.21
N VAL A 63 16.13 2.67 -7.06
CA VAL A 63 15.20 2.90 -5.93
C VAL A 63 15.74 2.41 -4.59
N SER A 64 16.58 1.38 -4.59
CA SER A 64 17.21 0.82 -3.37
C SER A 64 18.71 1.07 -3.28
N ASP A 65 19.25 1.94 -4.15
CA ASP A 65 20.69 2.21 -4.22
C ASP A 65 21.14 3.06 -3.02
N GLU A 66 20.28 3.99 -2.59
CA GLU A 66 20.49 4.78 -1.38
C GLU A 66 19.87 4.10 -0.16
N ARG A 67 20.70 3.87 0.86
CA ARG A 67 20.23 3.39 2.15
C ARG A 67 19.73 4.60 2.97
N PRO A 68 18.60 4.49 3.67
CA PRO A 68 18.26 5.46 4.71
C PRO A 68 19.44 5.68 5.66
N THR A 69 19.62 6.90 6.14
CA THR A 69 20.78 7.32 6.97
C THR A 69 21.06 6.38 8.15
N ASP A 70 20.02 5.74 8.71
CA ASP A 70 20.13 4.84 9.85
C ASP A 70 19.83 3.36 9.53
N TYR A 71 19.80 2.98 8.24
CA TYR A 71 19.45 1.62 7.82
C TYR A 71 20.29 0.54 8.48
N SER A 72 21.60 0.77 8.64
CA SER A 72 22.52 -0.17 9.30
C SER A 72 22.15 -0.38 10.77
N TRP A 73 21.77 0.69 11.48
CA TRP A 73 21.33 0.61 12.88
C TRP A 73 19.98 -0.11 12.98
N THR A 74 19.00 0.26 12.16
CA THR A 74 17.68 -0.37 12.16
C THR A 74 17.75 -1.85 11.82
N LYS A 75 18.67 -2.26 10.92
CA LYS A 75 18.88 -3.67 10.57
C LYS A 75 19.53 -4.47 11.69
N SER A 76 20.52 -3.94 12.39
CA SER A 76 21.18 -4.65 13.49
C SER A 76 20.30 -4.81 14.73
N HIS A 77 19.27 -3.98 14.90
CA HIS A 77 18.39 -3.98 16.07
C HIS A 77 16.96 -4.47 15.77
N ARG A 78 16.71 -5.06 14.59
CA ARG A 78 15.39 -5.57 14.21
C ARG A 78 15.05 -6.84 15.01
N GLY A 79 14.40 -6.66 16.17
CA GLY A 79 13.92 -7.74 17.04
C GLY A 79 14.52 -7.79 18.44
N GLY A 80 15.47 -6.92 18.76
CA GLY A 80 16.02 -6.77 20.11
C GLY A 80 15.48 -5.51 20.81
N PRO A 81 15.34 -5.50 22.15
CA PRO A 81 15.15 -4.25 22.88
C PRO A 81 16.34 -3.30 22.60
N PRO A 82 16.12 -1.97 22.53
CA PRO A 82 17.22 -1.03 22.36
C PRO A 82 18.25 -1.24 23.47
N GLU A 83 19.54 -1.29 23.11
CA GLU A 83 20.63 -1.30 24.10
C GLU A 83 20.49 -0.10 25.04
N SER A 84 20.75 -0.28 26.33
CA SER A 84 20.69 0.84 27.27
C SER A 84 21.73 1.89 26.88
N GLY A 85 21.25 3.08 26.53
CA GLY A 85 22.09 4.20 26.07
C GLY A 85 22.03 4.49 24.57
N ASN A 86 21.32 3.70 23.75
CA ASN A 86 21.21 3.94 22.31
C ASN A 86 19.73 3.84 21.86
N PRO A 87 18.91 4.88 22.10
CA PRO A 87 17.48 4.84 21.85
C PRO A 87 17.14 4.72 20.36
N PRO A 88 15.92 4.24 20.01
CA PRO A 88 15.49 4.16 18.62
C PRO A 88 15.52 5.51 17.93
N LYS A 89 16.33 5.62 16.88
CA LYS A 89 16.42 6.83 16.04
C LYS A 89 15.14 7.13 15.25
N THR A 90 14.22 6.18 15.17
CA THR A 90 12.92 6.31 14.50
C THR A 90 11.86 7.09 15.30
N LEU A 91 12.22 7.63 16.48
CA LEU A 91 11.30 8.38 17.36
C LEU A 91 11.73 9.84 17.59
N ALA A 92 12.70 10.35 16.81
CA ALA A 92 13.12 11.75 16.83
C ALA A 92 12.43 12.56 15.73
#